data_AF-A0A7G2LU48-F1
#
_entry.id   AF-A0A7G2LU48-F1
#
_cell.length_a   1.000
_cell.length_b   1.000
_cell.length_c   1.000
_cell.angle_alpha   90.00
_cell.angle_beta   90.00
_cell.angle_gamma   90.00
#
_symmetry.space_group_name_H-M   'P 1'
#
loop_
_entity.id
_entity.type
_entity.pdbx_description
1 polymer ?
#
loop_
_entity_poly.entity_id
_entity_poly.type
_entity_poly.pdbx_seq_one_letter_code
_entity_poly.pdbx_strand_id
1 'polypeptide(L)'
;EARDWRVIALRSVAEIAAAYFFLTALFNMPLANVTAILQAVPLSVTLAAALVLQQAVGWRRLLAIGIGFCGVLLIVKPGAEGFNIWSIYVLIAVLCVTVRDLSTRALSASVPSMTVTLVTALSVMTAAGLASLSAPWAPVTPSLALLIGGSGVFVLGGYFFSIQVMRTGDVAFIAPFRYTGLLWALLLGWLIFGDWPGTLTLIGAGIVVATGVFTLYRERKLKIQAAKVRRI
;
A
#
# COMPACT_ATOMS: atom_id res chain seq x y z
N GLU A 1 -4.62 25.23 -10.47
CA GLU A 1 -5.94 25.19 -9.83
C GLU A 1 -6.86 24.10 -10.39
N ALA A 2 -7.48 24.26 -11.57
CA ALA A 2 -8.43 23.24 -12.09
C ALA A 2 -7.78 21.86 -12.34
N ARG A 3 -6.53 21.82 -12.78
CA ARG A 3 -5.75 20.58 -12.93
C ARG A 3 -5.50 19.91 -11.57
N ASP A 4 -5.12 20.68 -10.56
CA ASP A 4 -4.81 20.14 -9.23
C ASP A 4 -6.06 19.58 -8.55
N TRP A 5 -7.21 20.25 -8.70
CA TRP A 5 -8.50 19.72 -8.22
C TRP A 5 -8.89 18.41 -8.90
N ARG A 6 -8.65 18.25 -10.21
CA ARG A 6 -8.86 16.97 -10.90
C ARG A 6 -7.94 15.87 -10.36
N VAL A 7 -6.68 16.19 -10.08
CA VAL A 7 -5.72 15.23 -9.49
C VAL A 7 -6.11 14.86 -8.06
N ILE A 8 -6.58 15.82 -7.25
CA ILE A 8 -7.11 15.57 -5.91
C ILE A 8 -8.35 14.68 -5.98
N ALA A 9 -9.29 14.94 -6.90
CA ALA A 9 -10.47 14.10 -7.09
C ALA A 9 -10.10 12.67 -7.50
N LEU A 10 -9.21 12.50 -8.48
CA LEU A 10 -8.71 11.19 -8.88
C LEU A 10 -8.04 10.44 -7.72
N ARG A 11 -7.19 11.14 -6.95
CA ARG A 11 -6.54 10.59 -5.76
C ARG A 11 -7.58 10.13 -4.72
N SER A 12 -8.61 10.94 -4.44
CA SER A 12 -9.66 10.61 -3.48
C SER A 12 -10.50 9.42 -3.93
N VAL A 13 -10.89 9.34 -5.20
CA VAL A 13 -11.61 8.18 -5.75
C VAL A 13 -10.76 6.92 -5.66
N ALA A 14 -9.47 7.02 -6.01
CA ALA A 14 -8.53 5.91 -5.88
C ALA A 14 -8.37 5.46 -4.42
N GLU A 15 -8.35 6.38 -3.46
CA GLU A 15 -8.30 6.02 -2.03
C GLU A 15 -9.58 5.35 -1.54
N ILE A 16 -10.76 5.86 -1.93
CA ILE A 16 -12.05 5.24 -1.58
C ILE A 16 -12.10 3.81 -2.13
N ALA A 17 -11.75 3.62 -3.40
CA ALA A 17 -11.72 2.31 -4.03
C ALA A 17 -10.69 1.39 -3.35
N ALA A 18 -9.49 1.88 -3.07
CA ALA A 18 -8.47 1.12 -2.35
C ALA A 18 -8.97 0.67 -0.98
N ALA A 19 -9.58 1.56 -0.19
CA ALA A 19 -10.12 1.25 1.12
C ALA A 19 -11.23 0.19 1.04
N TYR A 20 -12.16 0.33 0.09
CA TYR A 20 -13.22 -0.65 -0.14
C TYR A 20 -12.65 -2.04 -0.47
N PHE A 21 -11.85 -2.15 -1.53
CA PHE A 21 -11.30 -3.44 -1.96
C PHE A 21 -10.39 -4.06 -0.90
N PHE A 22 -9.58 -3.25 -0.21
CA PHE A 22 -8.70 -3.72 0.87
C PHE A 22 -9.50 -4.25 2.06
N LEU A 23 -10.47 -3.48 2.58
CA LEU A 23 -11.26 -3.90 3.74
C LEU A 23 -12.09 -5.14 3.43
N THR A 24 -12.73 -5.19 2.26
CA THR A 24 -13.48 -6.37 1.83
C THR A 24 -12.58 -7.61 1.73
N ALA A 25 -11.36 -7.47 1.20
CA ALA A 25 -10.42 -8.59 1.17
C ALA A 25 -9.93 -8.98 2.57
N LEU A 26 -9.66 -8.01 3.44
CA LEU A 26 -9.20 -8.23 4.81
C LEU A 26 -10.23 -8.98 5.65
N PHE A 27 -11.52 -8.76 5.43
CA PHE A 27 -12.58 -9.52 6.13
C PHE A 27 -12.71 -10.98 5.69
N ASN A 28 -12.17 -11.35 4.52
CA ASN A 28 -12.37 -12.66 3.92
C ASN A 28 -11.06 -13.43 3.65
N MET A 29 -9.92 -12.91 4.10
CA MET A 29 -8.62 -13.50 3.87
C MET A 29 -7.68 -13.19 5.04
N PRO A 30 -6.79 -14.13 5.43
CA PRO A 30 -5.82 -13.90 6.50
C PRO A 30 -5.02 -12.60 6.31
N LEU A 31 -4.84 -11.86 7.40
CA LEU A 31 -4.12 -10.57 7.44
C LEU A 31 -2.74 -10.65 6.76
N ALA A 32 -2.01 -11.75 6.99
CA ALA A 32 -0.70 -11.97 6.41
C ALA A 32 -0.74 -12.09 4.87
N ASN A 33 -1.76 -12.77 4.32
CA ASN A 33 -1.89 -12.93 2.87
C ASN A 33 -2.21 -11.59 2.19
N VAL A 34 -3.15 -10.83 2.76
CA VAL A 34 -3.51 -9.50 2.26
C VAL A 34 -2.31 -8.57 2.29
N THR A 35 -1.59 -8.55 3.42
CA THR A 35 -0.41 -7.70 3.59
C THR A 35 0.71 -8.12 2.63
N ALA A 36 0.92 -9.42 2.41
CA ALA A 36 1.94 -9.92 1.47
C ALA A 36 1.69 -9.45 0.03
N ILE A 37 0.45 -9.48 -0.44
CA ILE A 37 0.09 -8.95 -1.77
C ILE A 37 0.29 -7.42 -1.81
N LEU A 38 -0.06 -6.70 -0.75
CA LEU A 38 0.17 -5.24 -0.67
C LEU A 38 1.65 -4.84 -0.73
N GLN A 39 2.58 -5.74 -0.39
CA GLN A 39 4.01 -5.48 -0.58
C GLN A 39 4.41 -5.33 -2.05
N ALA A 40 3.51 -5.65 -3.00
CA ALA A 40 3.68 -5.36 -4.42
C ALA A 40 3.52 -3.88 -4.77
N VAL A 41 2.91 -3.05 -3.91
CA VAL A 41 2.66 -1.62 -4.18
C VAL A 41 3.92 -0.87 -4.63
N PRO A 42 5.09 -0.97 -3.98
CA PRO A 42 6.29 -0.25 -4.42
C PRO A 42 6.79 -0.68 -5.82
N LEU A 43 6.62 -1.95 -6.17
CA LEU A 43 6.96 -2.50 -7.49
C LEU A 43 5.98 -1.97 -8.55
N SER A 44 4.68 -2.00 -8.24
CA SER A 44 3.61 -1.47 -9.09
C SER A 44 3.75 0.04 -9.33
N VAL A 45 3.97 0.83 -8.27
CA VAL A 45 4.24 2.29 -8.37
C VAL A 45 5.46 2.57 -9.23
N THR A 46 6.52 1.79 -9.07
CA THR A 46 7.72 1.92 -9.90
C THR A 46 7.41 1.66 -11.37
N LEU A 47 6.73 0.56 -11.68
CA LEU A 47 6.40 0.17 -13.05
C LEU A 47 5.47 1.19 -13.70
N ALA A 48 4.42 1.59 -12.99
CA ALA A 48 3.45 2.56 -13.47
C ALA A 48 4.07 3.95 -13.65
N ALA A 49 4.99 4.36 -12.76
CA ALA A 49 5.77 5.59 -12.96
C ALA A 49 6.62 5.52 -14.23
N ALA A 50 7.25 4.37 -14.53
CA ALA A 50 8.03 4.19 -15.76
C ALA A 50 7.17 4.35 -17.01
N LEU A 51 5.98 3.75 -17.01
CA LEU A 51 5.05 3.77 -18.14
C LEU A 51 4.41 5.15 -18.35
N VAL A 52 3.98 5.80 -17.28
CA VAL A 52 3.26 7.08 -17.35
C VAL A 52 4.21 8.27 -17.53
N LEU A 53 5.34 8.28 -16.82
CA LEU A 53 6.31 9.39 -16.86
C LEU A 53 7.41 9.21 -17.92
N GLN A 54 7.38 8.09 -18.67
CA GLN A 54 8.38 7.71 -19.66
C GLN A 54 9.83 7.81 -19.14
N GLN A 55 10.04 7.59 -17.84
CA GLN A 55 11.37 7.61 -17.26
C GLN A 55 12.10 6.32 -17.61
N ALA A 56 13.34 6.44 -18.08
CA ALA A 56 14.18 5.29 -18.38
C ALA A 56 14.43 4.47 -17.11
N VAL A 57 13.78 3.31 -17.01
CA VAL A 57 14.03 2.33 -15.95
C VAL A 57 15.03 1.31 -16.46
N GLY A 58 16.17 1.21 -15.80
CA GLY A 58 17.21 0.25 -16.18
C GLY A 58 16.70 -1.19 -16.18
N TRP A 59 17.13 -2.00 -17.14
CA TRP A 59 16.69 -3.39 -17.35
C TRP A 59 16.70 -4.26 -16.08
N ARG A 60 17.71 -4.06 -15.22
CA ARG A 60 17.85 -4.81 -13.95
C ARG A 60 16.72 -4.52 -12.97
N ARG A 61 16.14 -3.31 -13.01
CA ARG A 61 14.99 -2.92 -12.20
C ARG A 61 13.71 -3.52 -12.77
N LEU A 62 13.55 -3.54 -14.10
CA LEU A 62 12.43 -4.23 -14.75
C LEU A 62 12.43 -5.74 -14.44
N LEU A 63 13.60 -6.39 -14.46
CA LEU A 63 13.71 -7.79 -14.06
C LEU A 63 13.33 -8.01 -12.59
N ALA A 64 13.81 -7.17 -11.68
CA ALA A 64 13.46 -7.29 -10.25
C ALA A 64 11.94 -7.12 -10.03
N ILE A 65 11.31 -6.19 -10.75
CA ILE A 65 9.86 -6.01 -10.74
C ILE A 65 9.15 -7.25 -11.27
N GLY A 66 9.60 -7.81 -12.40
CA GLY A 66 9.05 -9.04 -12.97
C GLY A 66 9.11 -10.22 -12.00
N ILE A 67 10.27 -10.44 -11.37
CA ILE A 67 10.45 -11.47 -10.33
C ILE A 67 9.52 -11.22 -9.13
N GLY A 68 9.39 -9.96 -8.70
CA GLY A 68 8.48 -9.61 -7.61
C GLY A 68 7.01 -9.91 -7.96
N PHE A 69 6.56 -9.61 -9.18
CA PHE A 69 5.23 -9.99 -9.63
C PHE A 69 5.03 -11.50 -9.74
N CYS A 70 6.05 -12.27 -10.13
CA CYS A 70 5.99 -13.74 -10.01
C CYS A 70 5.78 -14.18 -8.55
N GLY A 71 6.44 -13.51 -7.58
CA GLY A 71 6.20 -13.71 -6.16
C GLY A 71 4.73 -13.44 -5.77
N VAL A 72 4.11 -12.40 -6.32
CA VAL A 72 2.69 -12.10 -6.12
C VAL A 72 1.79 -13.22 -6.68
N LEU A 73 2.10 -13.74 -7.87
CA LEU A 73 1.35 -14.86 -8.45
C LEU A 73 1.43 -16.13 -7.59
N LEU A 74 2.57 -16.37 -6.91
CA LEU A 74 2.68 -17.48 -5.95
C LEU A 74 1.81 -17.30 -4.71
N ILE A 75 1.55 -16.06 -4.29
CA ILE A 75 0.64 -15.75 -3.18
C ILE A 75 -0.82 -15.90 -3.62
N VAL A 76 -1.15 -15.40 -4.81
CA VAL A 76 -2.52 -15.41 -5.38
C VAL A 76 -2.95 -16.83 -5.80
N LYS A 77 -2.00 -17.65 -6.29
CA LYS A 77 -2.21 -19.01 -6.79
C LYS A 77 -3.40 -19.14 -7.76
N PRO A 78 -3.38 -18.44 -8.90
CA PRO A 78 -4.47 -18.53 -9.87
C PRO A 78 -4.63 -19.98 -10.38
N GLY A 79 -5.84 -20.52 -10.36
CA GLY A 79 -6.17 -21.82 -10.96
C GLY A 79 -5.72 -23.06 -10.17
N ALA A 80 -5.25 -22.91 -8.93
CA ALA A 80 -4.92 -24.03 -8.04
C ALA A 80 -5.96 -24.19 -6.92
N GLU A 81 -5.98 -25.36 -6.27
CA GLU A 81 -6.69 -25.54 -5.01
C GLU A 81 -6.15 -24.52 -3.99
N GLY A 82 -7.02 -23.59 -3.56
CA GLY A 82 -6.65 -22.47 -2.68
C GLY A 82 -6.61 -21.09 -3.35
N PHE A 83 -7.00 -20.97 -4.62
CA PHE A 83 -7.31 -19.65 -5.20
C PHE A 83 -8.47 -18.99 -4.44
N ASN A 84 -8.25 -17.76 -3.99
CA ASN A 84 -9.27 -16.98 -3.29
C ASN A 84 -9.60 -15.74 -4.13
N ILE A 85 -10.87 -15.56 -4.50
CA ILE A 85 -11.33 -14.40 -5.28
C ILE A 85 -10.96 -13.06 -4.62
N TRP A 86 -10.88 -13.03 -3.28
CA TRP A 86 -10.49 -11.85 -2.51
C TRP A 86 -9.04 -11.44 -2.73
N SER A 87 -8.18 -12.32 -3.25
CA SER A 87 -6.84 -11.95 -3.71
C SER A 87 -6.87 -10.98 -4.90
N ILE A 88 -7.87 -11.09 -5.79
CA ILE A 88 -8.10 -10.12 -6.87
C ILE A 88 -8.46 -8.76 -6.28
N TYR A 89 -9.29 -8.73 -5.22
CA TYR A 89 -9.64 -7.49 -4.54
C TYR A 89 -8.36 -6.80 -4.01
N VAL A 90 -7.43 -7.55 -3.42
CA VAL A 90 -6.14 -6.96 -2.99
C VAL A 90 -5.33 -6.46 -4.18
N LEU A 91 -5.31 -7.16 -5.32
CA LEU A 91 -4.64 -6.68 -6.53
C LEU A 91 -5.27 -5.38 -7.06
N ILE A 92 -6.60 -5.26 -7.05
CA ILE A 92 -7.29 -4.03 -7.41
C ILE A 92 -6.91 -2.92 -6.43
N ALA A 93 -6.86 -3.21 -5.12
CA ALA A 93 -6.39 -2.25 -4.12
C ALA A 93 -4.95 -1.81 -4.38
N VAL A 94 -4.04 -2.71 -4.77
CA VAL A 94 -2.66 -2.37 -5.18
C VAL A 94 -2.66 -1.39 -6.35
N LEU A 95 -3.50 -1.59 -7.36
CA LEU A 95 -3.64 -0.68 -8.49
C LEU A 95 -4.21 0.68 -8.07
N CYS A 96 -5.27 0.71 -7.25
CA CYS A 96 -5.85 1.94 -6.71
C CYS A 96 -4.83 2.73 -5.88
N VAL A 97 -4.09 2.07 -4.99
CA VAL A 97 -2.99 2.67 -4.21
C VAL A 97 -1.89 3.19 -5.14
N THR A 98 -1.59 2.47 -6.22
CA THR A 98 -0.62 2.91 -7.23
C THR A 98 -1.06 4.20 -7.91
N VAL A 99 -2.32 4.28 -8.36
CA VAL A 99 -2.90 5.48 -8.96
C VAL A 99 -2.89 6.65 -7.98
N ARG A 100 -3.26 6.41 -6.72
CA ARG A 100 -3.20 7.40 -5.65
C ARG A 100 -1.78 7.94 -5.44
N ASP A 101 -0.79 7.06 -5.33
CA ASP A 101 0.60 7.45 -5.10
C ASP A 101 1.17 8.23 -6.29
N LEU A 102 0.84 7.84 -7.53
CA LEU A 102 1.23 8.59 -8.74
C LEU A 102 0.53 9.95 -8.83
N SER A 103 -0.77 10.01 -8.54
CA SER A 103 -1.54 11.25 -8.52
C SER A 103 -0.94 12.23 -7.52
N THR A 104 -0.52 11.73 -6.35
CA THR A 104 0.13 12.55 -5.33
C THR A 104 1.45 13.15 -5.80
N ARG A 105 2.23 12.41 -6.61
CA ARG A 105 3.48 12.92 -7.21
C ARG A 105 3.24 13.94 -8.31
N ALA A 106 2.07 13.92 -8.96
CA ALA A 106 1.70 14.86 -10.01
C ALA A 106 1.13 16.19 -9.47
N LEU A 107 0.87 16.29 -8.16
CA LEU A 107 0.39 17.51 -7.52
C LEU A 107 1.46 18.60 -7.54
N SER A 108 1.01 19.83 -7.79
CA SER A 108 1.87 21.01 -7.77
C SER A 108 2.36 21.30 -6.35
N ALA A 109 3.61 21.78 -6.19
CA ALA A 109 4.21 22.09 -4.89
C ALA A 109 3.48 23.18 -4.09
N SER A 110 2.62 23.96 -4.76
CA SER A 110 1.79 25.00 -4.14
C SER A 110 0.57 24.45 -3.38
N VAL A 111 0.21 23.17 -3.58
CA VAL A 111 -0.95 22.57 -2.93
C VAL A 111 -0.58 22.14 -1.49
N PRO A 112 -1.22 22.68 -0.45
CA PRO A 112 -0.91 22.29 0.92
C PRO A 112 -1.24 20.81 1.18
N SER A 113 -0.30 20.06 1.75
CA SER A 113 -0.49 18.63 2.07
C SER A 113 -1.67 18.39 3.02
N MET A 114 -1.96 19.36 3.88
CA MET A 114 -3.10 19.29 4.81
C MET A 114 -4.44 19.32 4.07
N THR A 115 -4.57 20.14 3.03
CA THR A 115 -5.78 20.20 2.20
C THR A 115 -6.04 18.87 1.51
N VAL A 116 -5.00 18.26 0.91
CA VAL A 116 -5.10 16.96 0.25
C VAL A 116 -5.53 15.88 1.25
N THR A 117 -4.91 15.87 2.43
CA THR A 117 -5.21 14.89 3.49
C THR A 117 -6.65 15.03 3.99
N LEU A 118 -7.10 16.27 4.25
CA LEU A 118 -8.44 16.55 4.76
C LEU A 118 -9.52 16.20 3.71
N VAL A 119 -9.31 16.56 2.44
CA VAL A 119 -10.23 16.19 1.35
C VAL A 119 -10.30 14.68 1.21
N THR A 120 -9.17 13.97 1.22
CA THR A 120 -9.16 12.50 1.15
C THR A 120 -9.88 11.88 2.36
N ALA A 121 -9.61 12.34 3.58
CA ALA A 121 -10.24 11.82 4.79
C ALA A 121 -11.76 12.03 4.78
N LEU A 122 -12.23 13.24 4.43
CA LEU A 122 -13.65 13.52 4.29
C LEU A 122 -14.29 12.68 3.18
N SER A 123 -13.60 12.49 2.05
CA SER A 123 -14.12 11.68 0.93
C SER A 123 -14.30 10.21 1.33
N VAL A 124 -13.34 9.63 2.07
CA VAL A 124 -13.45 8.26 2.57
C VAL A 124 -14.53 8.16 3.64
N MET A 125 -14.60 9.13 4.57
CA MET A 125 -15.63 9.18 5.60
C MET A 125 -17.04 9.27 5.00
N THR A 126 -17.25 10.14 4.02
CA THR A 126 -18.57 10.29 3.36
C THR A 126 -18.92 9.05 2.55
N ALA A 127 -17.99 8.48 1.79
CA ALA A 127 -18.22 7.26 1.04
C ALA A 127 -18.56 6.07 1.95
N ALA A 128 -17.79 5.86 3.03
CA ALA A 128 -18.05 4.81 4.00
C ALA A 128 -19.36 5.06 4.77
N GLY A 129 -19.66 6.31 5.12
CA GLY A 129 -20.92 6.71 5.75
C GLY A 129 -22.12 6.40 4.86
N LEU A 130 -22.06 6.74 3.57
CA LEU A 130 -23.11 6.41 2.60
C LEU A 130 -23.25 4.89 2.41
N ALA A 131 -22.14 4.16 2.32
CA ALA A 131 -22.16 2.70 2.22
C ALA A 131 -22.74 2.04 3.48
N SER A 132 -22.61 2.66 4.66
CA SER A 132 -23.19 2.15 5.90
C SER A 132 -24.73 2.22 5.93
N LEU A 133 -25.34 3.10 5.13
CA LEU A 133 -26.81 3.23 5.07
C LEU A 133 -27.50 2.00 4.46
N SER A 134 -26.79 1.24 3.63
CA SER A 134 -27.31 -0.02 3.06
C SER A 134 -27.00 -1.25 3.92
N ALA A 135 -26.19 -1.10 4.98
CA ALA A 135 -25.85 -2.18 5.88
C ALA A 135 -26.89 -2.30 7.01
N PRO A 136 -27.22 -3.52 7.46
CA PRO A 136 -28.10 -3.69 8.61
C PRO A 136 -27.45 -3.08 9.85
N TRP A 137 -28.24 -2.34 10.62
CA TRP A 137 -27.78 -1.73 11.85
C TRP A 137 -27.38 -2.81 12.88
N ALA A 138 -26.13 -2.76 13.34
CA ALA A 138 -25.64 -3.61 14.42
C ALA A 138 -25.58 -2.80 15.72
N PRO A 139 -26.19 -3.27 16.83
CA PRO A 139 -26.11 -2.57 18.11
C PRO A 139 -24.66 -2.51 18.60
N VAL A 140 -24.21 -1.31 18.96
CA VAL A 140 -22.86 -1.09 19.46
C VAL A 140 -22.81 -1.52 20.93
N THR A 141 -22.34 -2.74 21.17
CA THR A 141 -22.05 -3.23 22.51
C THR A 141 -20.82 -2.50 23.09
N PRO A 142 -20.63 -2.48 24.43
CA PRO A 142 -19.44 -1.87 25.03
C PRO A 142 -18.11 -2.46 24.52
N SER A 143 -18.10 -3.77 24.22
CA SER A 143 -16.93 -4.42 23.62
C SER A 143 -16.66 -3.93 22.19
N LEU A 144 -17.69 -3.79 21.35
CA LEU A 144 -17.54 -3.21 20.01
C LEU A 144 -17.12 -1.74 20.07
N ALA A 145 -17.66 -0.96 21.01
CA ALA A 145 -17.25 0.44 21.20
C ALA A 145 -15.76 0.56 21.54
N LEU A 146 -15.23 -0.32 22.40
CA LEU A 146 -13.81 -0.38 22.72
C LEU A 146 -12.95 -0.77 21.50
N LEU A 147 -13.39 -1.72 20.69
CA LEU A 147 -12.68 -2.11 19.47
C LEU A 147 -12.69 -1.00 18.41
N ILE A 148 -13.82 -0.32 18.22
CA ILE A 148 -13.94 0.82 17.31
C ILE A 148 -13.06 1.96 17.79
N GLY A 149 -13.15 2.34 19.07
CA GLY A 149 -12.29 3.38 19.67
C GLY A 149 -10.81 3.04 19.57
N GLY A 150 -10.43 1.80 19.91
CA GLY A 150 -9.06 1.31 19.82
C GLY A 150 -8.52 1.34 18.40
N SER A 151 -9.27 0.81 17.43
CA SER A 151 -8.88 0.88 16.01
C SER A 151 -8.72 2.32 15.52
N GLY A 152 -9.59 3.24 15.93
CA GLY A 152 -9.47 4.66 15.63
C GLY A 152 -8.17 5.27 16.17
N VAL A 153 -7.81 4.96 17.42
CA VAL A 153 -6.54 5.41 18.03
C VAL A 153 -5.33 4.84 17.29
N PHE A 154 -5.33 3.55 16.94
CA PHE A 154 -4.24 2.93 16.19
C PHE A 154 -4.11 3.51 14.77
N VAL A 155 -5.22 3.74 14.07
CA VAL A 155 -5.22 4.35 12.74
C VAL A 155 -4.68 5.77 12.82
N LEU A 156 -5.15 6.60 13.76
CA LEU A 156 -4.67 7.97 13.97
C LEU A 156 -3.19 8.00 14.32
N GLY A 157 -2.74 7.17 15.26
CA GLY A 157 -1.34 7.04 15.64
C GLY A 157 -0.47 6.59 14.46
N GLY A 158 -0.90 5.57 13.72
CA GLY A 158 -0.21 5.08 12.53
C GLY A 158 -0.07 6.15 11.44
N TYR A 159 -1.14 6.90 11.16
CA TYR A 159 -1.09 8.04 10.23
C TYR A 159 -0.14 9.12 10.71
N PHE A 160 -0.23 9.51 11.99
CA PHE A 160 0.64 10.52 12.58
C PHE A 160 2.11 10.13 12.45
N PHE A 161 2.48 8.92 12.89
CA PHE A 161 3.86 8.44 12.80
C PHE A 161 4.33 8.29 11.35
N SER A 162 3.47 7.84 10.44
CA SER A 162 3.79 7.75 9.01
C SER A 162 4.07 9.12 8.39
N ILE A 163 3.35 10.17 8.80
CA ILE A 163 3.62 11.54 8.35
C ILE A 163 4.90 12.08 8.97
N GLN A 164 5.08 11.90 10.29
CA GLN A 164 6.27 12.39 11.00
C GLN A 164 7.55 11.80 10.42
N VAL A 165 7.58 10.47 10.18
CA VAL A 165 8.78 9.83 9.63
C VAL A 165 9.11 10.36 8.24
N MET A 166 8.11 10.62 7.39
CA MET A 166 8.32 11.20 6.06
C MET A 166 8.79 12.66 6.10
N ARG A 167 8.51 13.39 7.18
CA ARG A 167 8.92 14.80 7.35
C ARG A 167 10.32 14.95 7.94
N THR A 168 10.72 14.06 8.85
CA THR A 168 11.99 14.20 9.59
C THR A 168 13.09 13.26 9.13
N GLY A 169 12.76 12.11 8.53
CA GLY A 169 13.74 11.11 8.15
C GLY A 169 14.10 11.11 6.67
N ASP A 170 15.29 10.60 6.35
CA ASP A 170 15.73 10.37 4.98
C ASP A 170 14.86 9.27 4.33
N VAL A 171 14.18 9.62 3.23
CA VAL A 171 13.34 8.72 2.43
C VAL A 171 14.08 7.42 2.09
N ALA A 172 15.38 7.48 1.82
CA ALA A 172 16.19 6.31 1.47
C ALA A 172 16.45 5.39 2.67
N PHE A 173 16.42 5.92 3.90
CA PHE A 173 16.54 5.13 5.12
C PHE A 173 15.20 4.51 5.54
N ILE A 174 14.09 5.22 5.32
CA ILE A 174 12.74 4.78 5.74
C ILE A 174 12.16 3.73 4.80
N ALA A 175 12.45 3.82 3.50
CA ALA A 175 11.80 2.99 2.49
C ALA A 175 11.85 1.45 2.76
N PRO A 176 12.96 0.86 3.26
CA PRO A 176 13.02 -0.55 3.63
C PRO A 176 12.08 -0.93 4.79
N PHE A 177 11.82 -0.01 5.74
CA PHE A 177 10.97 -0.29 6.90
C PHE A 177 9.53 -0.59 6.51
N ARG A 178 9.06 -0.10 5.35
CA ARG A 178 7.74 -0.48 4.81
C ARG A 178 7.59 -2.00 4.65
N TYR A 179 8.69 -2.71 4.36
CA TYR A 179 8.63 -4.16 4.20
C TYR A 179 8.46 -4.93 5.52
N THR A 180 8.79 -4.30 6.66
CA THR A 180 8.59 -4.89 7.99
C THR A 180 7.11 -5.04 8.34
N GLY A 181 6.21 -4.32 7.67
CA GLY A 181 4.76 -4.47 7.85
C GLY A 181 4.28 -5.91 7.63
N LEU A 182 4.93 -6.65 6.72
CA LEU A 182 4.64 -8.08 6.53
C LEU A 182 5.00 -8.92 7.76
N LEU A 183 6.14 -8.63 8.41
CA LEU A 183 6.55 -9.35 9.61
C LEU A 183 5.54 -9.13 10.74
N TRP A 184 5.08 -7.89 10.92
CA TRP A 184 4.03 -7.58 11.89
C TRP A 184 2.69 -8.21 11.52
N ALA A 185 2.31 -8.24 10.25
CA ALA A 185 1.10 -8.92 9.79
C ALA A 185 1.15 -10.44 10.01
N LEU A 186 2.31 -11.06 9.85
CA LEU A 186 2.53 -12.48 10.18
C LEU A 186 2.39 -12.72 11.68
N LEU A 187 3.08 -11.92 12.50
CA LEU A 187 3.05 -12.04 13.95
C LEU A 187 1.65 -11.81 14.53
N LEU A 188 0.98 -10.73 14.13
CA LEU A 188 -0.37 -10.39 14.60
C LEU A 188 -1.43 -11.32 14.01
N GLY A 189 -1.27 -11.74 12.75
CA GLY A 189 -2.11 -12.76 12.12
C GLY A 189 -2.11 -14.05 12.93
N TRP A 190 -0.94 -14.52 13.33
CA TRP A 190 -0.81 -15.72 14.15
C TRP A 190 -1.27 -15.53 15.59
N LEU A 191 -0.83 -14.45 16.27
CA LEU A 191 -1.10 -14.24 17.69
C LEU A 191 -2.57 -13.90 18.00
N ILE A 192 -3.21 -13.12 17.12
CA ILE A 192 -4.58 -12.62 17.35
C ILE A 192 -5.62 -13.50 16.64
N PHE A 193 -5.33 -13.91 15.40
CA PHE A 193 -6.30 -14.63 14.56
C PHE A 193 -6.02 -16.13 14.45
N GLY A 194 -4.86 -16.61 14.92
CA GLY A 194 -4.46 -18.02 14.80
C GLY A 194 -4.14 -18.45 13.36
N ASP A 195 -4.08 -17.50 12.42
CA ASP A 195 -3.91 -17.79 11.00
C ASP A 195 -2.43 -17.83 10.63
N TRP A 196 -1.96 -19.00 10.16
CA TRP A 196 -0.63 -19.14 9.59
C TRP A 196 -0.70 -19.23 8.05
N PRO A 197 0.05 -18.39 7.31
CA PRO A 197 0.06 -18.46 5.86
C PRO A 197 0.71 -19.73 5.35
N GLY A 198 0.17 -20.26 4.25
CA GLY A 198 0.74 -21.43 3.59
C GLY A 198 2.16 -21.18 3.04
N THR A 199 2.91 -22.27 2.84
CA THR A 199 4.33 -22.23 2.42
C THR A 199 4.57 -21.41 1.16
N LEU A 200 3.70 -21.55 0.15
CA LEU A 200 3.80 -20.77 -1.10
C LEU A 200 3.60 -19.27 -0.87
N THR A 201 2.73 -18.87 0.06
CA THR A 201 2.56 -17.46 0.43
C THR A 201 3.83 -16.93 1.09
N LEU A 202 4.45 -17.70 1.99
CA LEU A 202 5.71 -17.32 2.62
C LEU A 202 6.85 -17.17 1.60
N ILE A 203 6.96 -18.10 0.65
CA ILE A 203 7.95 -18.05 -0.44
C ILE A 203 7.69 -16.82 -1.31
N GLY A 204 6.45 -16.63 -1.77
CA GLY A 204 6.07 -15.48 -2.60
C GLY A 204 6.31 -14.15 -1.90
N ALA A 205 5.96 -14.05 -0.61
CA ALA A 205 6.18 -12.86 0.20
C ALA A 205 7.68 -12.58 0.40
N GLY A 206 8.49 -13.62 0.61
CA GLY A 206 9.94 -13.52 0.65
C GLY A 206 10.53 -12.97 -0.66
N ILE A 207 10.04 -13.45 -1.81
CA ILE A 207 10.45 -12.96 -3.13
C ILE A 207 10.07 -11.48 -3.31
N VAL A 208 8.85 -11.09 -2.97
CA VAL A 208 8.37 -9.69 -3.08
C VAL A 208 9.20 -8.75 -2.19
N VAL A 209 9.46 -9.14 -0.95
CA VAL A 209 10.26 -8.35 -0.02
C VAL A 209 11.71 -8.26 -0.48
N ALA A 210 12.33 -9.37 -0.88
CA ALA A 210 13.72 -9.40 -1.31
C ALA A 210 13.94 -8.55 -2.57
N THR A 211 13.05 -8.69 -3.57
CA THR A 211 13.11 -7.90 -4.81
C THR A 211 12.85 -6.42 -4.52
N GLY A 212 11.87 -6.10 -3.68
CA GLY A 212 11.56 -4.75 -3.24
C GLY A 212 12.72 -4.04 -2.55
N VAL A 213 13.33 -4.70 -1.56
CA VAL A 213 14.51 -4.20 -0.83
C VAL A 213 15.72 -4.06 -1.76
N PHE A 214 15.97 -5.04 -2.63
CA PHE A 214 17.05 -4.98 -3.61
C PHE A 214 16.91 -3.77 -4.54
N THR A 215 15.70 -3.50 -5.01
CA THR A 215 15.41 -2.38 -5.92
C THR A 215 15.69 -1.04 -5.24
N LEU A 216 15.25 -0.88 -3.98
CA LEU A 216 15.51 0.32 -3.18
C LEU A 216 17.00 0.52 -2.89
N TYR A 217 17.70 -0.53 -2.44
CA TYR A 217 19.12 -0.49 -2.12
C TYR A 217 19.94 -0.04 -3.34
N ARG A 218 19.58 -0.55 -4.52
CA ARG A 218 20.28 -0.20 -5.75
C ARG A 218 20.02 1.24 -6.20
N GLU A 219 18.78 1.72 -6.09
CA GLU A 219 18.46 3.11 -6.40
C GLU A 219 19.25 4.08 -5.52
N ARG A 220 19.40 3.75 -4.23
CA ARG A 220 20.24 4.50 -3.29
C ARG A 220 21.70 4.54 -3.74
N LYS A 221 22.29 3.40 -4.10
CA LYS A 221 23.67 3.34 -4.61
C LYS A 221 23.88 4.22 -5.85
N LEU A 222 22.95 4.17 -6.81
CA LEU A 222 23.03 4.97 -8.04
C LEU A 222 22.92 6.48 -7.76
N LYS A 223 22.02 6.90 -6.87
CA LYS A 223 21.90 8.31 -6.46
C LYS A 223 23.17 8.82 -5.77
N ILE A 224 23.77 8.01 -4.90
CA ILE A 224 25.03 8.35 -4.22
C ILE A 224 26.18 8.50 -5.24
N GLN A 225 26.26 7.61 -6.23
CA GLN A 225 27.28 7.68 -7.28
C GLN A 225 27.11 8.92 -8.16
N ALA A 226 25.87 9.23 -8.59
CA ALA A 226 25.59 10.45 -9.36
C ALA A 226 25.92 11.74 -8.58
N ALA A 227 25.65 11.76 -7.28
CA ALA A 227 25.98 12.91 -6.42
C ALA A 227 27.50 13.09 -6.24
N LYS A 228 28.29 12.01 -6.24
CA LYS A 228 29.77 12.09 -6.21
C LYS A 228 30.34 12.62 -7.52
N VAL A 229 29.84 12.17 -8.67
CA VAL A 229 30.30 12.63 -9.99
C VAL A 229 30.03 14.12 -10.20
N ARG A 230 28.90 14.64 -9.68
CA ARG A 230 28.55 16.07 -9.80
C ARG A 230 29.35 17.01 -8.88
N ARG A 231 30.16 16.47 -7.97
CA ARG A 231 31.04 17.22 -7.06
C ARG A 231 32.50 17.28 -7.55
N ILE A 232 32.84 16.53 -8.59
CA ILE A 232 34.13 16.56 -9.29
C ILE A 232 33.97 17.47 -10.50
#